data_AF-A0A9C8ZGF4-F1
#
_entry.id   AF-A0A9C8ZGF4-F1
#
_cell.length_a   1.000
_cell.length_b   1.000
_cell.length_c   1.000
_cell.angle_alpha   90.00
_cell.angle_beta   90.00
_cell.angle_gamma   90.00
#
_symmetry.space_group_name_H-M   'P 1'
#
loop_
_entity.id
_entity.type
_entity.pdbx_description
1 polymer ?
#
loop_
_entity_poly.entity_id
_entity_poly.type
_entity_poly.pdbx_seq_one_letter_code
_entity_poly.pdbx_strand_id
1 'polypeptide(L)' 'RLRAVLLTSLTTIAGLTPLLFETSLQAQFLIPMAATISFGLGFATVLVLIIIPALLSTLASLSGRFHGLRAQLAH' A
#
# COMPACT_ATOMS: atom_id res chain seq x y z
N ARG A 1 -0.52 10.91 -5.99
CA ARG A 1 -0.55 9.46 -5.66
C ARG A 1 -1.42 9.17 -4.43
N LEU A 2 -1.27 9.92 -3.33
CA LEU A 2 -2.10 9.84 -2.11
C LEU A 2 -3.61 9.67 -2.37
N ARG A 3 -4.21 10.55 -3.18
CA ARG A 3 -5.64 10.50 -3.52
C ARG A 3 -6.08 9.16 -4.09
N ALA A 4 -5.34 8.62 -5.07
CA ALA A 4 -5.68 7.36 -5.70
C ALA A 4 -5.59 6.20 -4.69
N VAL A 5 -4.49 6.10 -3.94
CA VAL A 5 -4.29 5.01 -2.96
C VAL A 5 -5.36 5.03 -1.87
N LEU A 6 -5.68 6.21 -1.34
CA LEU A 6 -6.74 6.35 -0.33
C LEU A 6 -8.11 5.93 -0.89
N LEU A 7 -8.43 6.31 -2.13
CA LEU A 7 -9.69 5.95 -2.79
C LEU A 7 -9.79 4.44 -3.01
N THR A 8 -8.72 3.79 -3.44
CA THR A 8 -8.71 2.33 -3.64
C THR A 8 -8.90 1.60 -2.32
N SER A 9 -8.16 1.99 -1.27
CA SER A 9 -8.30 1.37 0.05
C SER A 9 -9.70 1.57 0.64
N LEU A 10 -10.26 2.78 0.49
CA LEU A 10 -11.62 3.10 0.93
C LEU A 10 -12.66 2.25 0.18
N THR A 11 -12.54 2.13 -1.15
CA THR A 11 -13.43 1.31 -1.97
C THR A 11 -13.33 -0.18 -1.59
N THR A 12 -12.15 -0.70 -1.28
CA THR A 12 -12.00 -2.10 -0.84
C THR A 12 -12.71 -2.35 0.49
N ILE A 13 -12.52 -1.47 1.48
CA ILE A 13 -13.18 -1.58 2.79
C ILE A 13 -14.70 -1.43 2.64
N ALA A 14 -15.14 -0.47 1.81
CA ALA A 14 -16.55 -0.28 1.50
C ALA A 14 -17.17 -1.50 0.80
N GLY A 15 -16.44 -2.15 -0.12
CA GLY A 15 -16.88 -3.35 -0.81
C GLY A 15 -17.00 -4.58 0.09
N LEU A 16 -16.23 -4.63 1.19
CA LEU A 16 -16.33 -5.68 2.21
C LEU A 16 -17.42 -5.41 3.26
N THR A 17 -17.94 -4.19 3.32
CA THR A 17 -19.00 -3.79 4.26
C THR A 17 -20.29 -4.62 4.10
N PRO A 18 -20.85 -4.87 2.90
CA PRO A 18 -22.05 -5.70 2.75
C PRO A 18 -21.86 -7.15 3.21
N LEU A 19 -20.65 -7.72 3.09
CA LEU A 19 -20.32 -9.06 3.60
C LEU A 19 -20.45 -9.16 5.13
N LEU A 20 -20.30 -8.04 5.85
CA LEU A 20 -20.45 -7.99 7.31
C LEU A 20 -21.93 -7.99 7.74
N PHE A 21 -22.86 -7.69 6.84
CA PHE A 21 -24.31 -7.68 7.10
C PHE A 21 -25.02 -8.98 6.70
N GLU A 22 -24.30 -9.92 6.08
CA GLU A 22 -24.84 -11.19 5.62
C GLU A 22 -24.92 -12.19 6.78
N THR A 23 -26.10 -12.75 7.05
CA THR A 23 -26.34 -13.63 8.22
C THR A 23 -26.16 -15.12 7.91
N SER A 24 -25.74 -15.48 6.70
CA SER A 24 -25.58 -16.87 6.28
C SER A 24 -24.41 -17.56 7.02
N LEU A 25 -24.50 -18.88 7.26
CA LEU A 25 -23.40 -19.62 7.90
C LEU A 25 -22.08 -19.58 7.11
N GLN A 26 -22.15 -19.35 5.79
CA GLN A 26 -20.97 -19.15 4.95
C GLN A 26 -20.35 -17.76 5.15
N ALA A 27 -21.17 -16.74 5.41
CA ALA A 27 -20.70 -15.40 5.72
C ALA A 27 -19.98 -15.33 7.08
N GLN A 28 -20.34 -16.18 8.05
CA GLN A 28 -19.69 -16.20 9.36
C GLN A 28 -18.18 -16.54 9.30
N PHE A 29 -17.73 -17.31 8.31
CA PHE A 29 -16.30 -17.53 8.06
C PHE A 29 -15.63 -16.37 7.31
N LEU A 30 -16.39 -15.62 6.52
CA LEU A 30 -15.89 -14.49 5.73
C LEU A 30 -15.77 -13.21 6.57
N ILE A 31 -16.60 -13.03 7.60
CA ILE A 31 -16.53 -11.88 8.53
C ILE A 31 -15.12 -11.71 9.14
N PRO A 32 -14.51 -12.71 9.81
CA PRO A 32 -13.19 -12.55 10.40
C PRO A 32 -12.08 -12.35 9.36
N MET A 33 -12.24 -12.92 8.16
CA MET A 33 -11.33 -12.72 7.04
C MET A 33 -11.41 -11.28 6.49
N ALA A 34 -12.61 -10.76 6.29
CA ALA A 34 -12.84 -9.40 5.81
C ALA A 34 -12.32 -8.36 6.82
N ALA A 35 -12.52 -8.61 8.11
CA ALA A 35 -12.03 -7.75 9.18
C ALA A 35 -10.50 -7.68 9.21
N THR A 36 -9.81 -8.82 9.13
CA THR A 36 -8.33 -8.87 9.10
C THR A 36 -7.75 -8.19 7.86
N ILE A 37 -8.35 -8.41 6.69
CA ILE A 37 -7.93 -7.75 5.45
C ILE A 37 -8.15 -6.23 5.54
N SER A 38 -9.29 -5.77 6.03
CA SER A 38 -9.60 -4.34 6.13
C SER A 38 -8.64 -3.61 7.06
N PHE A 39 -8.35 -4.17 8.23
CA PHE A 39 -7.36 -3.61 9.16
C PHE A 39 -5.94 -3.66 8.60
N GLY A 40 -5.53 -4.79 8.02
CA GLY A 40 -4.22 -4.96 7.41
C GLY A 40 -4.00 -3.99 6.25
N LEU A 41 -5.01 -3.80 5.41
CA LEU A 41 -4.98 -2.87 4.28
C LEU A 41 -4.89 -1.42 4.76
N GLY A 42 -5.66 -1.03 5.78
CA GLY A 42 -5.59 0.30 6.37
C GLY A 42 -4.19 0.62 6.90
N PHE A 43 -3.62 -0.29 7.69
CA PHE A 43 -2.26 -0.15 8.21
C PHE A 43 -1.19 -0.14 7.11
N ALA A 44 -1.26 -1.07 6.16
CA ALA A 44 -0.36 -1.13 5.03
C ALA A 44 -0.44 0.14 4.17
N THR A 45 -1.63 0.72 4.00
CA THR A 45 -1.82 1.97 3.25
C THR A 45 -1.03 3.10 3.90
N VAL A 46 -1.13 3.28 5.22
CA VAL A 46 -0.36 4.30 5.96
C VAL A 46 1.14 4.06 5.82
N LEU A 47 1.59 2.81 6.00
CA LEU A 47 3.00 2.46 5.83
C LEU A 47 3.51 2.77 4.43
N VAL A 48 2.81 2.33 3.38
CA VAL A 48 3.19 2.54 1.98
C VAL A 48 3.28 4.03 1.64
N LEU A 49 2.35 4.84 2.14
CA LEU A 49 2.37 6.29 1.92
C LEU A 49 3.63 6.97 2.47
N ILE A 50 4.25 6.41 3.51
CA ILE A 50 5.50 6.90 4.10
C ILE A 50 6.72 6.24 3.45
N ILE A 51 6.69 4.92 3.30
CA ILE A 51 7.85 4.12 2.86
C ILE A 51 8.14 4.34 1.37
N ILE A 52 7.13 4.36 0.50
CA ILE A 52 7.36 4.52 -0.95
C ILE A 52 8.13 5.80 -1.28
N PRO A 53 7.74 7.01 -0.81
CA PRO A 53 8.51 8.22 -1.11
C PRO A 53 9.93 8.17 -0.53
N ALA A 54 10.10 7.64 0.69
CA ALA A 54 11.42 7.50 1.31
C ALA A 54 12.33 6.50 0.57
N LEU A 55 11.75 5.40 0.08
CA LEU A 55 12.48 4.40 -0.70
C LEU A 55 12.90 4.96 -2.06
N LEU A 56 11.97 5.65 -2.75
CA LEU A 56 12.25 6.29 -4.03
C LEU A 56 13.31 7.39 -3.90
N SER A 57 13.27 8.21 -2.85
CA SER A 57 14.30 9.24 -2.62
C SER A 57 15.67 8.63 -2.35
N THR A 58 15.72 7.54 -1.58
CA THR A 58 16.97 6.82 -1.28
C THR A 58 17.54 6.16 -2.53
N LEU A 59 16.70 5.50 -3.33
CA LEU A 59 17.10 4.87 -4.58
C LEU A 59 17.56 5.90 -5.62
N ALA A 60 16.86 7.02 -5.74
CA ALA A 60 17.24 8.12 -6.63
C ALA A 60 18.60 8.71 -6.22
N SER A 61 18.82 8.91 -4.91
CA SER A 61 20.09 9.42 -4.37
C SER A 61 21.25 8.45 -4.63
N LEU A 62 21.03 7.14 -4.45
CA LEU A 62 22.02 6.11 -4.75
C LEU A 62 22.35 6.08 -6.24
N SER A 63 21.34 6.08 -7.11
CA SER A 63 21.52 6.09 -8.57
C SER A 63 22.29 7.32 -9.06
N GLY A 64 22.02 8.49 -8.49
CA GLY A 64 22.76 9.73 -8.78
C GLY A 64 24.25 9.62 -8.46
N ARG A 65 24.59 8.98 -7.33
CA ARG A 65 26.00 8.73 -6.95
C ARG A 65 26.70 7.78 -7.93
N PHE A 66 26.00 6.73 -8.39
CA PHE A 66 26.55 5.80 -9.38
C PHE A 66 26.80 6.48 -10.75
N HIS A 67 25.93 7.39 -11.18
CA HIS A 67 26.15 8.13 -12.43
C HIS A 67 27.32 9.12 -12.34
N GLY A 68 27.48 9.82 -11.21
CA GLY A 68 28.62 10.73 -10.98
C GLY A 68 29.97 10.00 -11.01
N LEU A 69 30.04 8.80 -10.44
CA LEU A 69 31.25 7.96 -10.46
C LEU A 69 31.61 7.47 -11.87
N ARG A 70 30.60 7.13 -12.70
CA ARG A 70 30.84 6.73 -14.09
C ARG A 70 31.31 7.91 -14.95
N ALA A 71 30.84 9.13 -14.67
CA ALA A 71 31.29 10.33 -15.38
C ALA A 71 32.75 10.68 -15.05
N GLN A 72 33.22 10.42 -13.82
CA GLN A 72 34.62 10.61 -13.43
C GLN A 72 35.59 9.59 -14.05
N LEU A 73 35.14 8.38 -14.38
CA LEU A 73 35.97 7.35 -15.02
C LEU A 73 36.05 7.50 -16.56
N ALA A 74 35.24 8.38 -17.15
CA ALA A 74 35.22 8.66 -18.59
C ALA A 74 36.12 9.85 -19.01
N HIS A 75 36.77 10.49 -18.03
CA HIS A 75 37.84 11.48 -18.22
C HIS A 75 39.18 10.88 -17.79
#